data_AF-A0A842XJH0-F1
#
_entry.id   AF-A0A842XJH0-F1
#
_cell.length_a   1.000
_cell.length_b   1.000
_cell.length_c   1.000
_cell.angle_alpha   90.00
_cell.angle_beta   90.00
_cell.angle_gamma   90.00
#
_symmetry.space_group_name_H-M   'P 1'
#
loop_
_entity.id
_entity.type
_entity.pdbx_description
1 polymer ?
#
loop_
_entity_poly.entity_id
_entity_poly.type
_entity_poly.pdbx_seq_one_letter_code
_entity_poly.pdbx_strand_id
1 'polypeptide(L)'
;MERKDIETKRLLEKILSILKLANSKIILQEKKEILKNKTKRKIYELCDGKHTVSDIASELKTTQPNVSYHLSSLLELGLVLYDELGGKRYYVKSLE
;
A
#
# COMPACT_ATOMS: atom_id res chain seq x y z
N MET A 1 -24.65 -7.49 4.25
CA MET A 1 -24.24 -6.07 4.19
C MET A 1 -25.51 -5.26 3.95
N GLU A 2 -25.83 -4.29 4.82
CA GLU A 2 -27.09 -3.56 4.75
C GLU A 2 -27.13 -2.62 3.54
N ARG A 3 -28.32 -2.25 3.05
CA ARG A 3 -28.44 -1.32 1.90
C ARG A 3 -27.71 0.02 2.12
N LYS A 4 -27.67 0.50 3.36
CA LYS A 4 -26.97 1.74 3.75
C LYS A 4 -25.44 1.61 3.66
N ASP A 5 -24.88 0.43 3.93
CA ASP A 5 -23.44 0.18 3.82
C ASP A 5 -22.97 0.25 2.36
N ILE A 6 -23.78 -0.29 1.45
CA ILE A 6 -23.51 -0.28 0.00
C ILE A 6 -23.49 1.15 -0.52
N GLU A 7 -24.45 1.99 -0.10
CA GLU A 7 -24.53 3.39 -0.49
C GLU A 7 -23.35 4.20 0.05
N THR A 8 -23.01 4.01 1.32
CA THR A 8 -21.83 4.63 1.95
C THR A 8 -20.55 4.29 1.19
N LYS A 9 -20.33 3.00 0.88
CA LYS A 9 -19.17 2.54 0.11
C LYS A 9 -19.07 3.26 -1.24
N ARG A 10 -20.18 3.33 -1.98
CA ARG A 10 -20.22 4.01 -3.29
C ARG A 10 -19.90 5.50 -3.17
N LEU A 11 -20.36 6.17 -2.11
CA LEU A 11 -20.06 7.58 -1.88
C LEU A 11 -18.57 7.79 -1.59
N LEU A 12 -17.96 6.93 -0.77
CA LEU A 12 -16.53 6.96 -0.48
C LEU A 12 -15.68 6.72 -1.74
N GLU A 13 -16.07 5.77 -2.59
CA GLU A 13 -15.40 5.51 -3.87
C GLU A 13 -15.44 6.73 -4.80
N LYS A 14 -16.58 7.44 -4.86
CA LYS A 14 -16.70 8.69 -5.62
C LYS A 14 -15.81 9.81 -5.06
N ILE A 15 -15.80 10.02 -3.75
CA ILE A 15 -14.94 11.02 -3.09
C ILE A 15 -13.46 10.71 -3.36
N LEU A 16 -13.06 9.45 -3.20
CA LEU A 16 -11.69 9.01 -3.49
C LEU A 16 -11.30 9.29 -4.94
N SER A 17 -12.20 9.04 -5.89
CA SER A 17 -11.96 9.30 -7.31
C SER A 17 -11.73 10.79 -7.60
N ILE A 18 -12.53 11.67 -6.98
CA ILE A 18 -12.39 13.13 -7.10
C ILE A 18 -11.06 13.58 -6.49
N LEU A 19 -10.71 13.09 -5.30
CA LEU A 19 -9.44 13.43 -4.63
C LEU A 19 -8.23 12.98 -5.45
N LYS A 20 -8.26 11.77 -6.02
CA LYS A 20 -7.21 11.26 -6.92
C LYS A 20 -7.06 12.16 -8.15
N LEU A 21 -8.17 12.56 -8.78
CA LEU A 21 -8.15 13.42 -9.95
C LEU A 21 -7.56 14.80 -9.63
N ALA A 22 -8.09 15.46 -8.60
CA ALA A 22 -7.71 16.81 -8.20
C ALA A 22 -6.24 16.90 -7.77
N ASN A 23 -5.71 15.85 -7.13
CA ASN A 23 -4.36 15.84 -6.57
C ASN A 23 -3.38 14.98 -7.36
N SER A 24 -3.74 14.50 -8.56
CA SER A 24 -2.96 13.53 -9.34
C SER A 24 -1.48 13.88 -9.50
N LYS A 25 -1.16 15.15 -9.80
CA LYS A 25 0.22 15.63 -9.95
C LYS A 25 1.01 15.56 -8.63
N ILE A 26 0.42 16.03 -7.53
CA ILE A 26 1.05 16.03 -6.21
C ILE A 26 1.25 14.59 -5.74
N ILE A 27 0.22 13.75 -5.87
CA ILE A 27 0.30 12.32 -5.52
C ILE A 27 1.45 11.64 -6.28
N LEU A 28 1.59 11.90 -7.58
CA LEU A 28 2.67 11.32 -8.37
C LEU A 28 4.05 11.83 -7.93
N GLN A 29 4.17 13.12 -7.60
CA GLN A 29 5.41 13.73 -7.12
C GLN A 29 5.81 13.15 -5.76
N GLU A 30 4.90 13.14 -4.79
CA GLU A 30 5.14 12.57 -3.47
C GLU A 30 5.50 11.08 -3.55
N LYS A 31 4.78 10.30 -4.36
CA LYS A 31 5.12 8.89 -4.61
C LYS A 31 6.56 8.74 -5.12
N LYS A 32 7.00 9.59 -6.07
CA LYS A 32 8.38 9.58 -6.57
C LYS A 32 9.38 9.90 -5.47
N GLU A 33 9.14 10.94 -4.66
CA GLU A 33 10.01 11.33 -3.55
C GLU A 33 10.16 10.22 -2.50
N ILE A 34 9.04 9.64 -2.07
CA ILE A 34 9.01 8.55 -1.08
C ILE A 34 9.79 7.33 -1.60
N LEU A 35 9.64 6.99 -2.88
CA LEU A 35 10.28 5.83 -3.51
C LEU A 35 11.70 6.12 -4.05
N LYS A 36 12.28 7.31 -3.78
CA LYS A 36 13.72 7.54 -4.03
C LYS A 36 14.59 6.58 -3.23
N ASN A 37 14.20 6.28 -1.99
CA ASN A 37 14.87 5.27 -1.18
C ASN A 37 14.80 3.90 -1.86
N LYS A 38 15.96 3.35 -2.23
CA LYS A 38 16.08 2.11 -3.00
C LYS A 38 15.47 0.90 -2.29
N THR A 39 15.65 0.79 -0.97
CA THR A 39 15.10 -0.32 -0.19
C THR A 39 13.58 -0.21 -0.11
N LYS A 40 13.05 0.97 0.23
CA LYS A 40 11.61 1.22 0.29
C LYS A 40 10.92 0.95 -1.06
N ARG A 41 11.56 1.36 -2.17
CA ARG A 41 11.08 1.09 -3.53
C ARG A 41 11.02 -0.39 -3.87
N LYS A 42 12.08 -1.14 -3.58
CA LYS A 42 12.09 -2.59 -3.81
C LYS A 42 11.01 -3.31 -3.00
N ILE A 43 10.81 -2.90 -1.75
CA ILE A 43 9.72 -3.43 -0.90
C ILE A 43 8.36 -3.10 -1.52
N TYR A 44 8.16 -1.85 -1.95
CA TYR A 44 6.93 -1.42 -2.61
C TYR A 44 6.63 -2.20 -3.91
N GLU A 45 7.65 -2.50 -4.70
CA GLU A 45 7.52 -3.29 -5.94
C GLU A 45 7.00 -4.71 -5.67
N LEU A 46 7.37 -5.31 -4.53
CA LEU A 46 6.93 -6.65 -4.08
C LEU A 46 5.57 -6.66 -3.37
N CYS A 47 4.92 -5.51 -3.19
CA CYS A 47 3.57 -5.45 -2.62
C CYS A 47 2.51 -5.79 -3.69
N ASP A 48 2.42 -7.05 -4.09
CA ASP A 48 1.57 -7.57 -5.17
C ASP A 48 0.34 -8.36 -4.70
N GLY A 49 0.08 -8.38 -3.38
CA GLY A 49 -0.97 -9.16 -2.74
C GLY A 49 -0.61 -10.64 -2.55
N LYS A 50 0.61 -11.06 -2.86
CA LYS A 50 1.08 -12.45 -2.74
C LYS A 50 2.23 -12.62 -1.78
N HIS A 51 2.99 -11.56 -1.52
CA HIS A 51 4.13 -11.60 -0.61
C HIS A 51 3.78 -11.12 0.80
N THR A 52 4.25 -11.87 1.78
CA THR A 52 4.26 -11.48 3.20
C THR A 52 5.55 -10.74 3.57
N VAL A 53 5.61 -10.20 4.78
CA VAL A 53 6.84 -9.60 5.33
C VAL A 53 8.03 -10.55 5.23
N SER A 54 7.82 -11.83 5.55
CA SER A 54 8.87 -12.85 5.50
C SER A 54 9.34 -13.11 4.07
N ASP A 55 8.42 -13.20 3.11
CA ASP A 55 8.76 -13.43 1.70
C ASP A 55 9.57 -12.26 1.13
N ILE A 56 9.13 -11.02 1.40
CA ILE A 56 9.84 -9.79 1.00
C ILE A 56 11.24 -9.74 1.62
N ALA A 57 11.37 -10.09 2.90
CA ALA A 57 12.67 -10.10 3.58
C ALA A 57 13.64 -11.11 2.95
N SER A 58 13.13 -12.31 2.65
CA SER A 58 13.89 -13.38 1.98
C SER A 58 14.33 -12.98 0.59
N GLU A 59 13.44 -12.42 -0.23
CA GLU A 59 13.74 -12.01 -1.61
C GLU A 59 14.75 -10.87 -1.67
N LEU A 60 14.62 -9.89 -0.78
CA LEU A 60 15.54 -8.75 -0.71
C LEU A 60 16.82 -9.02 0.09
N LYS A 61 16.98 -10.24 0.63
CA LYS A 61 18.10 -10.64 1.50
C LYS A 61 18.34 -9.63 2.63
N THR A 62 17.27 -9.27 3.32
CA THR A 62 17.28 -8.32 4.44
C THR A 62 16.53 -8.88 5.64
N THR A 63 16.45 -8.12 6.73
CA THR A 63 15.79 -8.57 7.96
C THR A 63 14.30 -8.21 7.95
N GLN A 64 13.45 -9.05 8.56
CA GLN A 64 12.03 -8.75 8.71
C GLN A 64 11.75 -7.41 9.41
N PRO A 65 12.47 -7.01 10.49
CA PRO A 65 12.28 -5.69 11.09
C PRO A 65 12.52 -4.52 10.13
N ASN A 66 13.53 -4.63 9.25
CA ASN A 66 13.79 -3.59 8.24
C ASN A 66 12.65 -3.50 7.21
N VAL A 67 12.11 -4.65 6.79
CA VAL A 67 10.93 -4.69 5.91
C VAL A 67 9.71 -4.10 6.60
N SER A 68 9.42 -4.54 7.84
CA SER A 68 8.30 -4.04 8.63
C SER A 68 8.38 -2.53 8.83
N TYR A 69 9.55 -1.98 9.13
CA TYR A 69 9.76 -0.54 9.25
C TYR A 69 9.33 0.22 7.99
N HIS A 70 9.78 -0.24 6.81
CA HIS A 70 9.41 0.40 5.55
C HIS A 70 7.94 0.19 5.17
N LEU A 71 7.37 -1.00 5.43
CA LEU A 71 5.96 -1.29 5.19
C LEU A 71 5.04 -0.44 6.08
N SER A 72 5.38 -0.25 7.37
CA SER A 72 4.63 0.64 8.26
C SER A 72 4.58 2.07 7.70
N SER A 73 5.73 2.61 7.25
CA SER A 73 5.77 3.92 6.61
C SER A 73 4.94 3.98 5.32
N LEU A 74 4.93 2.92 4.52
CA LEU A 74 4.12 2.88 3.29
C LEU A 74 2.62 2.75 3.59
N LEU A 75 2.23 2.06 4.67
CA LEU A 75 0.85 1.95 5.15
C LEU A 75 0.34 3.29 5.66
N GLU A 76 1.14 3.99 6.48
CA GLU A 76 0.81 5.33 7.00
C GLU A 76 0.58 6.34 5.88
N LEU A 77 1.40 6.26 4.82
CA LEU A 77 1.28 7.12 3.63
C LEU A 77 0.16 6.66 2.68
N GLY A 78 -0.52 5.55 3.00
CA GLY A 78 -1.59 4.99 2.19
C GLY A 78 -1.16 4.56 0.80
N LEU A 79 0.13 4.19 0.61
CA LEU A 79 0.68 3.68 -0.66
C LEU A 79 0.49 2.17 -0.83
N VAL A 80 0.38 1.47 0.30
CA VAL A 80 0.10 0.03 0.36
C VAL A 80 -1.03 -0.22 1.35
N LEU A 81 -1.70 -1.36 1.18
CA LEU A 81 -2.66 -1.97 2.10
C LEU A 81 -2.22 -3.42 2.31
N TYR A 82 -2.94 -4.15 3.16
CA TYR A 82 -2.75 -5.59 3.28
C TYR A 82 -4.08 -6.30 3.47
N ASP A 83 -4.10 -7.55 3.01
CA ASP A 83 -5.11 -8.53 3.37
C ASP A 83 -4.54 -9.51 4.38
N GLU A 84 -5.38 -9.96 5.31
CA GLU A 84 -4.99 -10.96 6.30
C GLU A 84 -5.62 -12.32 5.96
N LEU A 85 -4.77 -13.31 5.70
CA LEU A 85 -5.17 -14.67 5.35
C LEU A 85 -4.36 -15.67 6.18
N GLY A 86 -5.04 -16.46 7.01
CA GLY A 86 -4.39 -17.46 7.86
C GLY A 86 -3.37 -16.87 8.84
N GLY A 87 -3.65 -15.68 9.39
CA GLY A 87 -2.76 -14.97 10.32
C GLY A 87 -1.52 -14.34 9.68
N LYS A 88 -1.44 -14.34 8.34
CA LYS A 88 -0.37 -13.69 7.58
C LYS A 88 -0.92 -12.48 6.83
N ARG A 89 -0.11 -11.42 6.75
CA ARG A 89 -0.43 -10.19 6.01
C ARG A 89 0.22 -10.22 4.65
N TYR A 90 -0.59 -10.00 3.61
CA TYR A 90 -0.19 -9.94 2.21
C TYR A 90 -0.36 -8.51 1.72
N TYR A 91 0.72 -7.87 1.31
CA TYR A 91 0.73 -6.43 1.03
C TYR A 91 0.43 -6.14 -0.43
N VAL A 92 -0.42 -5.16 -0.70
CA VAL A 92 -0.88 -4.76 -2.05
C VAL A 92 -0.82 -3.25 -2.20
N LYS A 93 -0.55 -2.75 -3.41
CA LYS A 93 -0.55 -1.30 -3.69
C LYS A 93 -1.97 -0.74 -3.72
N SER A 94 -2.17 0.46 -3.21
CA SER A 94 -3.49 1.11 -3.06
C SER A 94 -3.76 2.26 -4.04
N LEU A 95 -2.70 2.83 -4.61
CA LEU A 95 -2.73 4.02 -5.48
C LEU A 95 -2.36 3.69 -6.93
N GLU A 96 -2.65 2.48 -7.38
CA GLU A 96 -2.59 2.07 -8.79
C GLU A 96 -3.99 1.96 -9.40
#